data_AF-A0A2D5A9L7-F1
#
_entry.id   AF-A0A2D5A9L7-F1
#
_cell.length_a   1.000
_cell.length_b   1.000
_cell.length_c   1.000
_cell.angle_alpha   90.00
_cell.angle_beta   90.00
_cell.angle_gamma   90.00
#
_symmetry.space_group_name_H-M   'P 1'
#
loop_
_entity.id
_entity.type
_entity.pdbx_description
1 polymer ?
#
loop_
_entity_poly.entity_id
_entity_poly.type
_entity_poly.pdbx_seq_one_letter_code
_entity_poly.pdbx_strand_id
1 'polypeptide(L)'
;GVILAFTAVWMAVRTKSLLIGEAADPELIADVRTRAAEVDAIVSVNEVLTLHMGPNFVLLNVSVDFRDELPAGDVEQSIDRLTREIRSAHPDVKRVFMEAECRSAAIADALPEPPSTETP
;
A
#
# COMPACT_ATOMS: atom_id res chain seq x y z
N GLY A 1 -35.73 -14.22 22.92
CA GLY A 1 -34.86 -13.55 21.93
C GLY A 1 -33.49 -14.20 21.76
N VAL A 2 -33.35 -15.51 21.96
CA VAL A 2 -32.04 -16.20 21.89
C VAL A 2 -31.50 -16.24 20.46
N ILE A 3 -32.37 -16.46 19.48
CA ILE A 3 -32.00 -16.46 18.05
C ILE A 3 -31.46 -15.07 17.65
N LEU A 4 -32.14 -14.00 18.06
CA LEU A 4 -31.71 -12.63 17.78
C LEU A 4 -30.37 -12.29 18.43
N ALA A 5 -30.16 -12.71 19.68
CA ALA A 5 -28.88 -12.54 20.37
C ALA A 5 -27.73 -13.30 19.67
N PHE A 6 -27.98 -14.54 19.23
CA PHE A 6 -27.01 -15.33 18.47
C PHE A 6 -26.66 -14.70 17.12
N THR A 7 -27.68 -14.29 16.35
CA THR A 7 -27.47 -13.62 15.05
C THR A 7 -26.73 -12.29 15.19
N ALA A 8 -27.02 -11.51 16.24
CA ALA A 8 -26.32 -10.26 16.52
C ALA A 8 -24.84 -10.48 16.82
N VAL A 9 -24.50 -11.47 17.64
CA VAL A 9 -23.10 -11.84 17.93
C VAL A 9 -22.41 -12.35 16.66
N TRP A 10 -23.08 -13.18 15.87
CA TRP A 10 -22.55 -13.69 14.60
C TRP A 10 -22.24 -12.56 13.60
N MET A 11 -23.15 -11.60 13.44
CA MET A 11 -22.91 -10.42 12.61
C MET A 11 -21.78 -9.55 13.18
N ALA A 12 -21.76 -9.29 14.49
CA ALA A 12 -20.72 -8.47 15.10
C ALA A 12 -19.32 -9.04 14.86
N VAL A 13 -19.16 -10.37 14.89
CA VAL A 13 -17.89 -11.03 14.58
C VAL A 13 -17.54 -10.90 13.09
N ARG A 14 -18.50 -11.03 12.18
CA ARG A 14 -18.27 -10.86 10.73
C ARG A 14 -17.99 -9.43 10.32
N THR A 15 -18.69 -8.45 10.91
CA THR A 15 -18.52 -7.03 10.62
C THR A 15 -17.23 -6.48 11.24
N LYS A 16 -16.66 -7.13 12.26
CA LYS A 16 -15.36 -6.73 12.84
C LYS A 16 -14.20 -6.80 11.83
N SER A 17 -14.15 -7.83 10.99
CA SER A 17 -13.16 -7.95 9.91
C SER A 17 -13.34 -6.85 8.85
N LEU A 18 -14.54 -6.27 8.74
CA LEU A 18 -14.83 -5.15 7.83
C LEU A 18 -14.45 -3.76 8.37
N LEU A 19 -14.14 -3.62 9.66
CA LEU A 19 -14.04 -2.32 10.36
C LEU A 19 -12.62 -1.89 10.71
N ILE A 20 -11.63 -2.76 10.54
CA ILE A 20 -10.22 -2.44 10.79
C ILE A 20 -9.44 -3.04 9.63
N GLY A 21 -8.58 -2.21 9.01
CA GLY A 21 -7.69 -2.55 7.90
C GLY A 21 -6.92 -3.84 8.19
N GLU A 22 -7.54 -4.95 7.80
CA GLU A 22 -7.05 -6.29 8.03
C GLU A 22 -5.68 -6.37 7.37
N ALA A 23 -4.72 -6.90 8.14
CA ALA A 23 -3.30 -6.75 7.89
C ALA A 23 -2.98 -7.04 6.42
N ALA A 24 -2.25 -6.09 5.80
CA ALA A 24 -1.19 -6.33 4.84
C ALA A 24 -1.20 -7.76 4.29
N ASP A 25 -1.93 -8.02 3.20
CA ASP A 25 -1.89 -9.34 2.55
C ASP A 25 -0.43 -9.62 2.20
N PRO A 26 0.25 -10.53 2.93
CA PRO A 26 1.69 -10.65 2.85
C PRO A 26 2.11 -11.24 1.51
N GLU A 27 1.21 -12.00 0.85
CA GLU A 27 1.43 -12.53 -0.49
C GLU A 27 1.38 -11.40 -1.52
N LEU A 28 0.33 -10.56 -1.47
CA LEU A 28 0.23 -9.36 -2.32
C LEU A 28 1.45 -8.44 -2.12
N ILE A 29 1.86 -8.17 -0.89
CA ILE A 29 3.00 -7.29 -0.59
C ILE A 29 4.31 -7.88 -1.13
N ALA A 30 4.56 -9.17 -0.91
CA ALA A 30 5.75 -9.83 -1.39
C ALA A 30 5.81 -9.82 -2.93
N ASP A 31 4.68 -10.07 -3.58
CA ASP A 31 4.57 -10.08 -5.03
C ASP A 31 4.75 -8.67 -5.63
N VAL A 32 4.14 -7.64 -5.04
CA VAL A 32 4.36 -6.23 -5.43
C VAL A 32 5.82 -5.84 -5.27
N ARG A 33 6.47 -6.20 -4.15
CA ARG A 33 7.90 -5.94 -3.93
C ARG A 33 8.77 -6.64 -4.97
N THR A 34 8.43 -7.88 -5.32
CA THR A 34 9.17 -8.67 -6.32
C THR A 34 9.07 -8.03 -7.69
N ARG A 35 7.84 -7.75 -8.17
CA ARG A 35 7.64 -7.10 -9.49
C ARG A 35 8.27 -5.73 -9.56
N ALA A 36 8.15 -4.92 -8.52
CA ALA A 36 8.76 -3.60 -8.49
C ALA A 36 10.29 -3.67 -8.54
N ALA A 37 10.91 -4.69 -7.92
CA ALA A 37 12.35 -4.91 -7.98
C ALA A 37 12.84 -5.42 -9.35
N GLU A 38 11.98 -6.01 -10.18
CA GLU A 38 12.29 -6.43 -11.55
C GLU A 38 12.22 -5.28 -12.57
N VAL A 39 11.68 -4.12 -12.17
CA VAL A 39 11.63 -2.94 -13.03
C VAL A 39 12.95 -2.22 -12.96
N ASP A 40 13.72 -2.26 -14.05
CA ASP A 40 15.04 -1.59 -14.15
C ASP A 40 15.02 -0.10 -13.75
N ALA A 41 13.91 0.60 -13.96
CA ALA A 41 13.77 2.01 -13.63
C ALA A 41 13.70 2.30 -12.12
N ILE A 42 13.35 1.30 -11.31
CA ILE A 42 13.20 1.40 -9.86
C ILE A 42 14.53 1.01 -9.21
N VAL A 43 15.11 1.94 -8.44
CA VAL A 43 16.29 1.70 -7.62
C VAL A 43 15.90 0.90 -6.39
N SER A 44 14.75 1.22 -5.80
CA SER A 44 14.36 0.62 -4.54
C SER A 44 12.88 0.77 -4.21
N VAL A 45 12.32 -0.20 -3.47
CA VAL A 45 10.96 -0.11 -2.90
C VAL A 45 11.08 0.34 -1.45
N ASN A 46 10.57 1.52 -1.13
CA ASN A 46 10.60 2.08 0.21
C ASN A 46 9.50 1.44 1.06
N GLU A 47 8.25 1.54 0.59
CA GLU A 47 7.08 1.08 1.34
C GLU A 47 6.03 0.43 0.43
N VAL A 48 5.32 -0.55 0.97
CA VAL A 48 4.12 -1.14 0.37
C VAL A 48 3.08 -1.28 1.48
N LEU A 49 2.00 -0.50 1.38
CA LEU A 49 0.89 -0.51 2.31
C LEU A 49 -0.39 -0.94 1.61
N THR A 50 -1.23 -1.68 2.33
CA THR A 50 -2.54 -2.07 1.81
C THR A 50 -3.64 -1.79 2.81
N LEU A 51 -4.79 -1.35 2.31
CA LEU A 51 -6.01 -1.21 3.09
C LEU A 51 -7.14 -2.00 2.43
N HIS A 52 -7.69 -2.97 3.17
CA HIS A 52 -8.87 -3.71 2.77
C HIS A 52 -10.13 -2.87 3.02
N MET A 53 -10.92 -2.64 1.97
CA MET A 53 -12.20 -1.93 2.03
C MET A 53 -13.36 -2.90 1.77
N GLY A 54 -13.58 -3.82 2.71
CA GLY A 54 -14.48 -4.96 2.50
C GLY A 54 -13.80 -6.12 1.78
N PRO A 55 -14.56 -7.15 1.37
CA PRO A 55 -14.00 -8.45 1.01
C PRO A 55 -13.28 -8.50 -0.35
N ASN A 56 -13.62 -7.63 -1.30
CA ASN A 56 -13.12 -7.69 -2.68
C ASN A 56 -12.56 -6.34 -3.17
N PHE A 57 -12.10 -5.51 -2.24
CA PHE A 57 -11.48 -4.22 -2.55
C PHE A 57 -10.24 -4.05 -1.68
N VAL A 58 -9.10 -3.96 -2.35
CA VAL A 58 -7.83 -3.56 -1.77
C VAL A 58 -7.39 -2.24 -2.37
N LEU A 59 -7.04 -1.30 -1.49
CA LEU A 59 -6.26 -0.10 -1.81
C LEU A 59 -4.78 -0.43 -1.61
N LEU A 60 -3.98 -0.26 -2.64
CA LEU A 60 -2.53 -0.45 -2.60
C LEU A 60 -1.84 0.92 -2.67
N ASN A 61 -0.94 1.18 -1.72
CA ASN A 61 -0.01 2.30 -1.70
C ASN A 61 1.41 1.77 -1.82
N VAL A 62 2.20 2.36 -2.71
CA VAL A 62 3.59 1.95 -2.95
C VAL A 62 4.45 3.21 -3.04
N SER A 63 5.48 3.31 -2.19
CA SER A 63 6.54 4.32 -2.32
C SER A 63 7.78 3.66 -2.91
N VAL A 64 8.25 4.19 -4.04
CA VAL A 64 9.40 3.67 -4.80
C VAL A 64 10.36 4.80 -5.14
N ASP A 65 11.64 4.45 -5.13
CA ASP A 65 12.73 5.31 -5.55
C ASP A 65 13.08 4.98 -7.00
N PHE A 66 12.91 5.95 -7.90
CA PHE A 66 13.26 5.82 -9.32
C PHE A 66 14.66 6.37 -9.56
N ARG A 67 15.32 5.98 -10.66
CA ARG A 67 16.60 6.61 -11.02
C ARG A 67 16.39 8.09 -11.33
N ASP A 68 17.22 8.96 -10.73
CA ASP A 68 17.12 10.43 -10.86
C ASP A 68 17.21 10.93 -12.32
N GLU A 69 17.93 10.22 -13.18
CA GLU A 69 18.17 10.60 -14.57
C GLU A 69 17.03 10.18 -15.52
N LEU A 70 15.97 9.53 -15.01
CA LEU A 70 14.82 9.11 -15.83
C LEU A 70 13.97 10.31 -16.26
N PRO A 71 13.65 10.41 -17.57
CA PRO A 71 12.61 11.29 -18.04
C PRO A 71 11.26 10.99 -17.37
N ALA A 72 10.48 12.02 -17.07
CA ALA A 72 9.16 11.86 -16.45
C ALA A 72 8.24 10.91 -17.23
N GLY A 73 8.30 10.91 -18.58
CA GLY A 73 7.52 9.99 -19.40
C GLY A 73 7.89 8.51 -19.22
N ASP A 74 9.16 8.21 -18.93
CA ASP A 74 9.61 6.83 -18.68
C ASP A 74 9.20 6.37 -17.28
N VAL A 75 9.17 7.30 -16.31
CA VAL A 75 8.60 7.07 -14.97
C VAL A 75 7.10 6.74 -15.09
N GLU A 76 6.34 7.57 -15.80
CA GLU A 76 4.91 7.35 -16.06
C GLU A 76 4.65 5.99 -16.72
N GLN A 77 5.43 5.64 -17.75
CA GLN A 77 5.30 4.35 -18.43
C GLN A 77 5.62 3.18 -17.50
N SER A 78 6.63 3.31 -16.65
CA SER A 78 7.00 2.28 -15.66
C SER A 78 5.90 2.08 -14.63
N ILE A 79 5.32 3.16 -14.11
CA ILE A 79 4.19 3.14 -13.19
C ILE A 79 2.96 2.47 -13.84
N ASP A 80 2.63 2.84 -15.08
CA ASP A 80 1.47 2.28 -15.78
C ASP A 80 1.64 0.77 -16.04
N ARG A 81 2.84 0.35 -16.49
CA ARG A 81 3.15 -1.07 -16.70
C ARG A 81 3.02 -1.86 -15.40
N LEU A 82 3.68 -1.43 -14.34
CA LEU A 82 3.66 -2.11 -13.04
C LEU A 82 2.24 -2.15 -12.46
N THR A 83 1.49 -1.05 -12.58
CA THR A 83 0.09 -0.99 -12.13
C THR A 83 -0.79 -1.99 -12.88
N ARG A 84 -0.61 -2.14 -14.20
CA ARG A 84 -1.34 -3.11 -15.01
C ARG A 84 -1.01 -4.55 -14.62
N GLU A 85 0.26 -4.86 -14.41
CA GLU A 85 0.70 -6.19 -13.99
C GLU A 85 0.14 -6.57 -12.62
N ILE A 86 0.23 -5.67 -11.64
CA ILE A 86 -0.33 -5.88 -10.30
C ILE A 86 -1.84 -6.12 -10.37
N ARG A 87 -2.59 -5.28 -11.09
CA ARG A 87 -4.06 -5.45 -11.24
C ARG A 87 -4.45 -6.74 -11.94
N SER A 88 -3.63 -7.21 -12.89
CA SER A 88 -3.86 -8.47 -13.58
C SER A 88 -3.62 -9.68 -12.69
N ALA A 89 -2.62 -9.62 -11.81
CA ALA A 89 -2.31 -10.70 -10.88
C ALA A 89 -3.22 -10.71 -9.64
N HIS A 90 -3.66 -9.52 -9.20
CA HIS A 90 -4.47 -9.31 -8.01
C HIS A 90 -5.76 -8.54 -8.35
N PRO A 91 -6.80 -9.23 -8.83
CA PRO A 91 -8.05 -8.59 -9.26
C PRO A 91 -8.75 -7.78 -8.15
N ASP A 92 -8.50 -8.09 -6.89
CA ASP A 92 -9.09 -7.39 -5.74
C ASP A 92 -8.44 -6.02 -5.48
N VAL A 93 -7.26 -5.74 -6.05
CA VAL A 93 -6.62 -4.43 -6.03
C VAL A 93 -7.34 -3.48 -6.98
N LYS A 94 -8.32 -2.74 -6.44
CA LYS A 94 -9.15 -1.82 -7.24
C LYS A 94 -8.49 -0.46 -7.44
N ARG A 95 -7.64 -0.06 -6.50
CA ARG A 95 -6.92 1.22 -6.56
C ARG A 95 -5.46 1.03 -6.19
N VAL A 96 -4.59 1.63 -6.99
CA VAL A 96 -3.15 1.73 -6.75
C VAL A 96 -2.80 3.21 -6.71
N PHE A 97 -2.01 3.58 -5.72
CA PHE A 97 -1.32 4.85 -5.60
C PHE A 97 0.17 4.54 -5.53
N MET A 98 0.93 5.21 -6.39
CA MET A 98 2.38 5.05 -6.47
C MET A 98 3.01 6.41 -6.29
N GLU A 99 3.92 6.50 -5.33
CA GLU A 99 4.68 7.69 -5.03
C GLU A 99 6.14 7.48 -5.45
N ALA A 100 6.68 8.49 -6.15
CA ALA A 100 8.09 8.55 -6.51
C ALA A 100 8.81 9.35 -5.42
N GLU A 101 9.50 8.66 -4.53
CA GLU A 101 10.14 9.24 -3.37
C GLU A 101 11.58 8.75 -3.23
N CYS A 102 12.52 9.69 -3.11
CA CYS A 102 13.91 9.34 -2.85
C CYS A 102 14.01 8.72 -1.45
N ARG A 103 14.68 7.57 -1.33
CA ARG A 103 14.79 6.83 -0.05
C ARG A 103 15.37 7.68 1.10
N SER A 104 16.22 8.66 0.78
CA SER A 104 16.79 9.56 1.78
C SER A 104 15.74 10.48 2.43
N ALA A 105 14.69 10.84 1.70
CA ALA A 105 13.56 11.63 2.19
C ALA A 105 12.58 10.77 3.02
N ALA A 106 12.31 9.54 2.59
CA ALA A 106 11.41 8.60 3.29
C ALA A 106 11.86 8.31 4.74
N ILE A 107 13.18 8.24 4.97
CA ILE A 107 13.74 8.05 6.32
C ILE A 107 13.51 9.28 7.22
N ALA A 108 13.44 10.47 6.63
CA ALA A 108 13.23 11.71 7.38
C ALA A 108 11.78 11.86 7.86
N ASP A 109 10.79 11.45 7.06
CA ASP A 109 9.36 11.56 7.41
C ASP A 109 8.93 10.48 8.44
N ALA A 110 9.65 9.36 8.52
CA ALA A 110 9.41 8.30 9.51
C ALA A 110 9.88 8.66 10.94
N LEU A 111 10.68 9.71 11.11
CA LEU A 111 11.07 10.21 12.43
C LEU A 111 10.02 11.21 12.92
N PRO A 112 9.35 10.97 14.06
CA PRO A 112 8.51 12.00 14.67
C PRO A 112 9.38 13.23 14.93
N GLU A 113 8.96 14.40 14.44
CA GLU A 113 9.71 15.63 14.67
C GLU A 113 10.01 15.77 16.18
N PRO A 114 11.26 16.05 16.58
CA PRO A 114 11.57 16.26 17.98
C PRO A 114 10.65 17.39 18.49
N PRO A 115 10.00 17.21 19.67
CA PRO A 115 9.06 18.20 20.17
C PRO A 115 9.76 19.55 20.16
N SER A 116 9.19 20.49 19.41
CA SER A 116 9.69 21.85 19.30
C SER A 116 9.96 22.35 20.70
N THR A 117 11.22 22.50 21.07
CA THR A 117 11.61 23.23 22.28
C THR A 117 11.13 24.65 22.06
N GLU A 118 9.93 24.96 22.56
CA GLU A 118 9.50 26.32 22.85
C GLU A 118 10.60 26.93 23.71
N THR A 119 11.38 27.80 23.08
CA THR A 119 12.39 28.60 23.76
C THR A 119 11.63 29.73 24.48
N PRO A 120 11.87 29.92 25.79
CA PRO A 120 11.12 30.88 26.61
C PRO A 120 11.37 32.34 26.24
#